data_AF-A0ABD6CRN8-F1
#
_entry.id   AF-A0ABD6CRN8-F1
#
_cell.length_a   1.000
_cell.length_b   1.000
_cell.length_c   1.000
_cell.angle_alpha   90.00
_cell.angle_beta   90.00
_cell.angle_gamma   90.00
#
_symmetry.space_group_name_H-M   'P 1'
#
loop_
_entity.id
_entity.type
_entity.pdbx_description
1 polymer ?
#
loop_
_entity_poly.entity_id
_entity_poly.type
_entity_poly.pdbx_seq_one_letter_code
_entity_poly.pdbx_strand_id
1 'polypeptide(L)'
;MTVQEAINRLEAEFQETPLGFTVETALQARLLELLRAKVGTTIQVRGGYNTADATGYKRKYLDRIAKPQSISSVQPEVNFGMSGDGNRSLDIAILEPHHESEYDDLECLPTVESPSVTVRLIDGSKYFSAASVKHAIELKYIKNVDVAGARFERNNIDEWPHFSADLAKLGDLSNAESRHLIVVSNKNPFQQGEDDSQSTAKAQRRYERLEMECEKRAVKLTEIHPRE
;
A
#
# COMPACT_ATOMS: atom_id res chain seq x y z
N MET A 1 -0.53 3.82 -20.01
CA MET A 1 0.52 4.08 -19.01
C MET A 1 0.32 3.08 -17.86
N THR A 2 1.37 2.49 -17.31
CA THR A 2 1.36 1.38 -16.32
C THR A 2 1.71 1.88 -14.91
N VAL A 3 1.51 1.04 -13.89
CA VAL A 3 1.98 1.32 -12.52
C VAL A 3 3.47 1.65 -12.51
N GLN A 4 4.27 0.91 -13.28
CA GLN A 4 5.72 1.13 -13.33
C GLN A 4 6.09 2.51 -13.87
N GLU A 5 5.37 3.03 -14.86
CA GLU A 5 5.66 4.37 -15.40
C GLU A 5 5.36 5.48 -14.38
N ALA A 6 4.38 5.30 -13.50
CA ALA A 6 4.13 6.23 -12.40
C ALA A 6 5.26 6.17 -11.35
N ILE A 7 5.77 4.96 -11.04
CA ILE A 7 6.92 4.78 -10.14
C ILE A 7 8.18 5.41 -10.72
N ASN A 8 8.48 5.16 -12.00
CA ASN A 8 9.63 5.76 -12.70
C ASN A 8 9.53 7.29 -12.73
N ARG A 9 8.32 7.84 -12.82
CA ARG A 9 8.11 9.29 -12.77
C ARG A 9 8.37 9.85 -11.38
N LEU A 10 7.91 9.16 -10.33
CA LEU A 10 8.22 9.52 -8.94
C LEU A 10 9.74 9.49 -8.70
N GLU A 11 10.42 8.45 -9.18
CA GLU A 11 11.87 8.31 -9.11
C GLU A 11 12.58 9.52 -9.75
N ALA A 12 12.22 9.87 -10.98
CA ALA A 12 12.81 11.00 -11.69
C ALA A 12 12.60 12.33 -10.94
N GLU A 13 11.40 12.56 -10.39
CA GLU A 13 11.09 13.77 -9.63
C GLU A 13 11.86 13.81 -8.30
N PHE A 14 11.99 12.66 -7.63
CA PHE A 14 12.81 12.53 -6.41
C PHE A 14 14.29 12.78 -6.69
N GLN A 15 14.82 12.25 -7.80
CA GLN A 15 16.21 12.47 -8.22
C GLN A 15 16.50 13.93 -8.59
N GLU A 16 15.56 14.62 -9.21
CA GLU A 16 15.69 16.04 -9.57
C GLU A 16 15.65 16.94 -8.33
N THR A 17 14.74 16.65 -7.39
CA THR A 17 14.51 17.50 -6.22
C THR A 17 14.33 16.68 -4.94
N PRO A 18 15.38 15.99 -4.44
CA PRO A 18 15.24 15.08 -3.29
C PRO A 18 14.80 15.80 -2.01
N LEU A 19 15.21 17.07 -1.85
CA LEU A 19 14.78 17.93 -0.74
C LEU A 19 13.30 18.34 -0.81
N GLY A 20 12.64 18.14 -1.95
CA GLY A 20 11.19 18.29 -2.10
C GLY A 20 10.39 17.17 -1.41
N PHE A 21 11.05 16.06 -1.06
CA PHE A 21 10.45 14.87 -0.47
C PHE A 21 11.11 14.55 0.88
N THR A 22 10.66 15.22 1.94
CA THR A 22 11.28 15.11 3.28
C THR A 22 10.57 14.12 4.22
N VAL A 23 9.44 13.55 3.79
CA VAL A 23 8.61 12.63 4.56
C VAL A 23 7.94 11.59 3.64
N GLU A 24 7.68 10.40 4.19
CA GLU A 24 7.06 9.27 3.46
C GLU A 24 5.71 9.65 2.86
N THR A 25 4.89 10.37 3.62
CA THR A 25 3.55 10.81 3.20
C THR A 25 3.58 11.72 1.98
N ALA A 26 4.66 12.49 1.77
CA ALA A 26 4.82 13.32 0.57
C ALA A 26 5.09 12.45 -0.67
N LEU A 27 5.89 11.39 -0.53
CA LEU A 27 6.17 10.42 -1.58
C LEU A 27 4.91 9.61 -1.92
N GLN A 28 4.19 9.14 -0.90
CA GLN A 28 2.91 8.44 -1.07
C GLN A 28 1.87 9.33 -1.76
N ALA A 29 1.69 10.58 -1.31
CA ALA A 29 0.76 11.51 -1.93
C ALA A 29 1.13 11.78 -3.39
N ARG A 30 2.42 11.96 -3.69
CA ARG A 30 2.85 12.20 -5.07
C ARG A 30 2.66 10.98 -5.96
N LEU A 31 2.96 9.78 -5.48
CA LEU A 31 2.69 8.54 -6.20
C LEU A 31 1.19 8.38 -6.47
N LEU A 32 0.35 8.66 -5.47
CA LEU A 32 -1.10 8.61 -5.60
C LEU A 32 -1.60 9.55 -6.71
N GLU A 33 -1.08 10.77 -6.78
CA GLU A 33 -1.40 11.72 -7.87
C GLU A 33 -1.00 11.19 -9.24
N LEU A 34 0.24 10.69 -9.37
CA LEU A 34 0.76 10.13 -10.62
C LEU A 34 -0.07 8.93 -11.10
N LEU A 35 -0.46 8.05 -10.18
CA LEU A 35 -1.32 6.91 -10.47
C LEU A 35 -2.72 7.36 -10.88
N ARG A 36 -3.35 8.27 -10.12
CA ARG A 36 -4.69 8.80 -10.45
C ARG A 36 -4.75 9.44 -11.82
N ALA A 37 -3.72 10.20 -12.19
CA ALA A 37 -3.68 10.90 -13.47
C ALA A 37 -3.56 9.95 -14.68
N LYS A 38 -3.14 8.70 -14.49
CA LYS A 38 -2.61 7.87 -15.58
C LYS A 38 -3.20 6.47 -15.67
N VAL A 39 -3.49 5.85 -14.53
CA VAL A 39 -4.15 4.55 -14.41
C VAL A 39 -5.50 4.64 -13.71
N GLY A 40 -5.79 5.75 -13.04
CA GLY A 40 -7.04 5.95 -12.34
C GLY A 40 -8.24 6.06 -13.28
N THR A 41 -9.29 5.33 -12.92
CA THR A 41 -10.60 5.40 -13.56
C THR A 41 -11.66 5.72 -12.51
N THR A 42 -12.81 6.24 -12.93
CA THR A 42 -13.96 6.37 -12.03
C THR A 42 -14.64 5.01 -11.91
N ILE A 43 -14.88 4.56 -10.68
CA ILE A 43 -15.59 3.32 -10.37
C ILE A 43 -16.77 3.62 -9.45
N GLN A 44 -17.79 2.77 -9.53
CA GLN A 44 -18.89 2.79 -8.56
C GLN A 44 -18.53 1.91 -7.37
N VAL A 45 -18.80 2.42 -6.17
CA VAL A 45 -18.66 1.66 -4.94
C VAL A 45 -19.93 1.77 -4.12
N ARG A 46 -20.24 0.72 -3.36
CA ARG A 46 -21.30 0.73 -2.36
C ARG A 46 -20.76 0.18 -1.05
N GLY A 47 -21.27 0.71 0.06
CA GLY A 47 -20.97 0.14 1.37
C GLY A 47 -22.02 -0.88 1.76
N GLY A 48 -21.62 -1.90 2.52
CA GLY A 48 -22.54 -2.76 3.25
C GLY A 48 -22.04 -3.05 4.66
N TYR A 49 -22.96 -3.37 5.57
CA TYR A 49 -22.67 -3.49 7.00
C TYR A 49 -23.67 -4.43 7.70
N ASN A 50 -23.28 -4.98 8.85
CA ASN A 50 -24.18 -5.76 9.71
C ASN A 50 -24.79 -4.87 10.78
N THR A 51 -26.03 -5.13 11.20
CA THR A 51 -26.69 -4.30 12.23
C THR A 51 -25.97 -4.36 13.57
N ALA A 52 -25.24 -5.46 13.85
CA ALA A 52 -24.33 -5.58 14.99
C ALA A 52 -23.20 -4.52 14.98
N ASP A 53 -22.78 -4.05 13.79
CA ASP A 53 -21.75 -3.02 13.62
C ASP A 53 -22.29 -1.59 13.84
N ALA A 54 -23.58 -1.45 14.17
CA ALA A 54 -24.30 -0.18 14.18
C ALA A 54 -25.08 0.06 15.49
N THR A 55 -24.59 0.94 16.36
CA THR A 55 -25.47 1.55 17.39
C THR A 55 -26.47 2.49 16.72
N GLY A 56 -27.63 2.77 17.34
CA GLY A 56 -28.73 3.53 16.69
C GLY A 56 -28.34 4.86 16.04
N TYR A 57 -27.38 5.61 16.61
CA TYR A 57 -26.81 6.82 16.00
C TYR A 57 -25.89 6.50 14.81
N LYS A 58 -25.06 5.45 14.92
CA LYS A 58 -24.15 4.99 13.87
C LYS A 58 -24.91 4.47 12.64
N ARG A 59 -26.11 3.89 12.81
CA ARG A 59 -26.91 3.36 11.69
C ARG A 59 -27.21 4.42 10.62
N LYS A 60 -27.70 5.61 11.02
CA LYS A 60 -27.98 6.71 10.05
C LYS A 60 -26.72 7.16 9.31
N TYR A 61 -25.58 7.15 9.99
CA TYR A 61 -24.29 7.47 9.38
C TYR A 61 -23.87 6.39 8.38
N LEU A 62 -23.96 5.12 8.77
CA LEU A 62 -23.67 3.96 7.92
C LEU A 62 -24.59 3.92 6.69
N ASP A 63 -25.89 4.13 6.86
CA ASP A 63 -26.86 4.23 5.76
C ASP A 63 -26.46 5.31 4.73
N ARG A 64 -25.94 6.44 5.21
CA ARG A 64 -25.50 7.53 4.33
C ARG A 64 -24.26 7.16 3.54
N ILE A 65 -23.25 6.57 4.19
CA ILE A 65 -21.99 6.23 3.53
C ILE A 65 -22.07 4.91 2.73
N ALA A 66 -23.07 4.06 3.00
CA ALA A 66 -23.37 2.85 2.25
C ALA A 66 -23.92 3.14 0.86
N LYS A 67 -24.54 4.31 0.66
CA LYS A 67 -25.09 4.72 -0.63
C LYS A 67 -24.03 4.63 -1.74
N PRO A 68 -24.43 4.26 -2.95
CA PRO A 68 -23.52 4.18 -4.09
C PRO A 68 -22.80 5.51 -4.33
N GLN A 69 -21.50 5.44 -4.58
CA GLN A 69 -20.62 6.59 -4.80
C GLN A 69 -19.67 6.35 -5.97
N SER A 70 -19.42 7.40 -6.74
CA SER A 70 -18.34 7.43 -7.73
C SER A 70 -17.04 7.84 -7.06
N ILE A 71 -16.01 6.99 -7.13
CA ILE A 71 -14.66 7.29 -6.63
C ILE A 71 -13.60 6.96 -7.68
N SER A 72 -12.36 7.39 -7.48
CA SER A 72 -11.23 6.88 -8.26
C SER A 72 -10.95 5.41 -7.93
N SER A 73 -10.56 4.58 -8.90
CA SER A 73 -10.04 3.23 -8.65
C SER A 73 -8.73 3.24 -7.86
N VAL A 74 -8.00 4.36 -7.83
CA VAL A 74 -6.77 4.52 -7.05
C VAL A 74 -7.10 5.12 -5.68
N GLN A 75 -6.98 4.30 -4.64
CA GLN A 75 -7.33 4.64 -3.27
C GLN A 75 -6.10 4.62 -2.37
N PRO A 76 -5.92 5.64 -1.50
CA PRO A 76 -4.97 5.57 -0.40
C PRO A 76 -5.57 4.85 0.81
N GLU A 77 -4.72 4.40 1.74
CA GLU A 77 -5.12 3.89 3.07
C GLU A 77 -6.21 2.80 2.99
N VAL A 78 -5.96 1.79 2.16
CA VAL A 78 -6.95 0.76 1.83
C VAL A 78 -6.86 -0.35 2.85
N ASN A 79 -7.83 -0.39 3.77
CA ASN A 79 -8.00 -1.55 4.64
C ASN A 79 -8.64 -2.70 3.86
N PHE A 80 -8.16 -3.92 4.08
CA PHE A 80 -8.70 -5.12 3.44
C PHE A 80 -8.70 -6.32 4.39
N GLY A 81 -9.48 -7.34 4.06
CA GLY A 81 -9.71 -8.53 4.90
C GLY A 81 -10.89 -8.38 5.87
N MET A 82 -11.03 -9.36 6.78
CA MET A 82 -12.09 -9.39 7.80
C MET A 82 -11.63 -8.73 9.11
N SER A 83 -12.53 -8.03 9.80
CA SER A 83 -12.26 -7.51 11.14
C SER A 83 -12.09 -8.66 12.13
N GLY A 84 -10.95 -8.72 12.82
CA GLY A 84 -10.69 -9.72 13.86
C GLY A 84 -9.29 -10.33 13.76
N ASP A 85 -8.73 -10.43 12.56
CA ASP A 85 -7.40 -11.02 12.30
C ASP A 85 -6.28 -9.97 12.23
N GLY A 86 -6.53 -8.78 12.77
CA GLY A 86 -5.64 -7.62 12.69
C GLY A 86 -5.90 -6.79 11.41
N ASN A 87 -5.90 -5.47 11.55
CA ASN A 87 -6.14 -4.58 10.42
C ASN A 87 -4.94 -4.57 9.48
N ARG A 88 -5.15 -5.04 8.24
CA ARG A 88 -4.20 -4.87 7.14
C ARG A 88 -4.60 -3.65 6.35
N SER A 89 -3.69 -2.68 6.25
CA SER A 89 -3.91 -1.44 5.50
C SER A 89 -2.79 -1.27 4.48
N LEU A 90 -3.16 -1.02 3.23
CA LEU A 90 -2.24 -0.66 2.16
C LEU A 90 -2.04 0.85 2.09
N ASP A 91 -0.81 1.28 1.81
CA ASP A 91 -0.54 2.70 1.54
C ASP A 91 -1.35 3.16 0.31
N ILE A 92 -1.29 2.40 -0.78
CA ILE A 92 -2.05 2.66 -2.02
C ILE A 92 -2.54 1.33 -2.61
N ALA A 93 -3.79 1.30 -3.06
CA ALA A 93 -4.32 0.23 -3.90
C ALA A 93 -4.97 0.77 -5.17
N ILE A 94 -4.88 -0.02 -6.24
CA ILE A 94 -5.67 0.17 -7.45
C ILE A 94 -6.71 -0.94 -7.47
N LEU A 95 -7.98 -0.55 -7.52
CA LEU A 95 -9.12 -1.45 -7.41
C LEU A 95 -9.57 -1.93 -8.79
N GLU A 96 -9.90 -3.21 -8.89
CA GLU A 96 -10.60 -3.79 -10.03
C GLU A 96 -12.06 -3.29 -10.01
N PRO A 97 -12.54 -2.63 -11.07
CA PRO A 97 -13.90 -2.07 -11.10
C PRO A 97 -14.99 -3.15 -11.01
N HIS A 98 -14.67 -4.40 -11.39
CA HIS A 98 -15.60 -5.53 -11.42
C HIS A 98 -14.97 -6.73 -10.72
N HIS A 99 -15.55 -7.17 -9.61
CA HIS A 99 -15.24 -8.43 -8.96
C HIS A 99 -16.47 -8.91 -8.19
N GLU A 100 -16.57 -10.21 -7.94
CA GLU A 100 -17.56 -10.75 -7.02
C GLU A 100 -17.15 -10.42 -5.58
N SER A 101 -18.08 -9.84 -4.82
CA SER A 101 -17.84 -9.52 -3.42
C SER A 101 -17.64 -10.80 -2.63
N GLU A 102 -16.60 -10.84 -1.79
CA GLU A 102 -16.38 -11.93 -0.82
C GLU A 102 -17.29 -11.79 0.42
N TYR A 103 -17.99 -10.65 0.55
CA TYR A 103 -18.91 -10.39 1.65
C TYR A 103 -20.31 -10.91 1.32
N ASP A 104 -20.60 -12.16 1.70
CA ASP A 104 -21.91 -12.80 1.60
C ASP A 104 -22.75 -12.67 2.88
N ASP A 105 -22.13 -12.22 3.97
CA ASP A 105 -22.73 -12.10 5.31
C ASP A 105 -23.42 -10.74 5.58
N LEU A 106 -23.39 -9.79 4.63
CA LEU A 106 -23.85 -8.42 4.85
C LEU A 106 -25.38 -8.30 4.94
N GLU A 107 -25.88 -7.90 6.10
CA GLU A 107 -27.32 -7.69 6.33
C GLU A 107 -27.88 -6.48 5.58
N CYS A 108 -27.09 -5.41 5.49
CA CYS A 108 -27.46 -4.17 4.79
C CYS A 108 -26.54 -3.97 3.58
N LEU A 109 -27.06 -4.13 2.37
CA LEU A 109 -26.32 -3.91 1.12
C LEU A 109 -27.22 -3.24 0.07
N PRO A 110 -26.98 -1.98 -0.31
CA PRO A 110 -27.77 -1.31 -1.33
C PRO A 110 -27.62 -1.95 -2.72
N THR A 111 -28.74 -2.11 -3.42
CA THR A 111 -28.75 -2.54 -4.82
C THR A 111 -28.14 -1.46 -5.71
N VAL A 112 -27.33 -1.86 -6.68
CA VAL A 112 -26.78 -0.99 -7.72
C VAL A 112 -26.87 -1.69 -9.06
N GLU A 113 -27.06 -0.91 -10.13
CA GLU A 113 -26.80 -1.41 -11.47
C GLU A 113 -25.30 -1.67 -11.57
N SER A 114 -24.94 -2.91 -11.83
CA SER A 114 -23.57 -3.37 -11.95
C SER A 114 -22.75 -2.47 -12.89
N PRO A 115 -21.44 -2.31 -12.66
CA PRO A 115 -20.65 -2.91 -11.58
C PRO A 115 -20.53 -2.04 -10.33
N SER A 116 -20.24 -2.65 -9.18
CA SER A 116 -19.80 -1.91 -7.99
C SER A 116 -18.80 -2.71 -7.18
N VAL A 117 -17.73 -2.05 -6.72
CA VAL A 117 -16.92 -2.59 -5.62
C VAL A 117 -17.76 -2.53 -4.34
N THR A 118 -17.88 -3.66 -3.64
CA THR A 118 -18.54 -3.71 -2.34
C THR A 118 -17.51 -3.48 -1.24
N VAL A 119 -17.81 -2.54 -0.35
CA VAL A 119 -16.95 -2.15 0.77
C VAL A 119 -17.67 -2.51 2.06
N ARG A 120 -17.05 -3.32 2.91
CA ARG A 120 -17.59 -3.58 4.26
C ARG A 120 -17.34 -2.37 5.15
N LEU A 121 -18.38 -1.94 5.86
CA LEU A 121 -18.31 -0.81 6.79
C LEU A 121 -18.40 -1.33 8.22
N ILE A 122 -17.37 -1.05 9.02
CA ILE A 122 -17.31 -1.45 10.42
C ILE A 122 -16.95 -0.22 11.23
N ASP A 123 -17.88 0.24 12.08
CA ASP A 123 -17.71 1.46 12.87
C ASP A 123 -17.32 2.71 12.04
N GLY A 124 -17.70 2.74 10.75
CA GLY A 124 -17.38 3.81 9.81
C GLY A 124 -16.05 3.65 9.08
N SER A 125 -15.24 2.65 9.43
CA SER A 125 -14.05 2.27 8.68
C SER A 125 -14.45 1.47 7.44
N LYS A 126 -13.72 1.68 6.34
CA LYS A 126 -13.94 1.02 5.05
C LYS A 126 -12.97 -0.13 4.90
N TYR A 127 -13.49 -1.32 4.67
CA TYR A 127 -12.74 -2.52 4.33
C TYR A 127 -13.11 -2.96 2.92
N PHE A 128 -12.12 -2.98 2.04
CA PHE A 128 -12.25 -3.42 0.67
C PHE A 128 -12.02 -4.93 0.59
N SER A 129 -12.74 -5.58 -0.31
CA SER A 129 -12.50 -7.00 -0.59
C SER A 129 -11.06 -7.20 -1.05
N ALA A 130 -10.38 -8.23 -0.56
CA ALA A 130 -9.04 -8.56 -1.04
C ALA A 130 -9.05 -8.86 -2.55
N ALA A 131 -10.12 -9.49 -3.04
CA ALA A 131 -10.33 -9.76 -4.47
C ALA A 131 -10.56 -8.48 -5.31
N SER A 132 -10.91 -7.36 -4.67
CA SER A 132 -11.02 -6.07 -5.36
C SER A 132 -9.68 -5.41 -5.64
N VAL A 133 -8.60 -5.83 -4.99
CA VAL A 133 -7.29 -5.20 -5.13
C VAL A 133 -6.60 -5.76 -6.37
N LYS A 134 -6.53 -4.94 -7.43
CA LYS A 134 -5.82 -5.27 -8.67
C LYS A 134 -4.32 -5.05 -8.54
N HIS A 135 -3.93 -3.93 -7.94
CA HIS A 135 -2.54 -3.62 -7.66
C HIS A 135 -2.40 -3.15 -6.22
N ALA A 136 -1.48 -3.75 -5.47
CA ALA A 136 -1.16 -3.40 -4.09
C ALA A 136 0.21 -2.72 -4.04
N ILE A 137 0.33 -1.58 -3.36
CA ILE A 137 1.55 -0.79 -3.34
C ILE A 137 1.84 -0.34 -1.91
N GLU A 138 3.06 -0.63 -1.47
CA GLU A 138 3.66 -0.12 -0.25
C GLU A 138 4.84 0.77 -0.58
N LEU A 139 4.96 1.90 0.10
CA LEU A 139 6.08 2.81 -0.07
C LEU A 139 6.71 3.08 1.27
N LYS A 140 8.00 2.73 1.40
CA LYS A 140 8.80 3.03 2.59
C LYS A 140 9.86 4.05 2.30
N TYR A 141 9.94 5.04 3.17
CA TYR A 141 10.95 6.08 3.09
C TYR A 141 11.97 5.96 4.22
N ILE A 142 13.18 5.54 3.86
CA ILE A 142 14.29 5.33 4.79
C ILE A 142 15.20 6.56 4.80
N LYS A 143 15.10 7.36 5.86
CA LYS A 143 15.91 8.57 6.05
C LYS A 143 17.38 8.26 6.34
N ASN A 144 17.65 7.25 7.16
CA ASN A 144 19.00 6.81 7.55
C ASN A 144 19.05 5.28 7.57
N VAL A 145 19.97 4.68 6.82
CA VAL A 145 20.15 3.23 6.78
C VAL A 145 20.63 2.67 8.14
N ASP A 146 21.26 3.51 8.97
CA ASP A 146 21.73 3.16 10.32
C ASP A 146 20.63 3.09 11.39
N VAL A 147 19.56 3.88 11.27
CA VAL A 147 18.46 3.86 12.26
C VAL A 147 17.56 2.65 12.06
N ALA A 148 17.52 2.10 10.84
CA ALA A 148 17.07 0.73 10.64
C ALA A 148 18.09 -0.27 11.25
N GLY A 149 19.39 -0.01 11.15
CA GLY A 149 20.45 -0.99 11.39
C GLY A 149 20.59 -1.64 12.78
N ALA A 150 20.12 -1.04 13.87
CA ALA A 150 20.33 -1.59 15.22
C ALA A 150 19.41 -2.77 15.59
N ARG A 151 18.34 -3.04 14.80
CA ARG A 151 17.42 -4.18 15.04
C ARG A 151 17.49 -5.29 13.98
N PHE A 152 18.31 -5.12 12.95
CA PHE A 152 18.41 -6.01 11.78
C PHE A 152 19.61 -6.97 11.88
N GLU A 153 20.16 -7.19 13.08
CA GLU A 153 21.19 -8.22 13.32
C GLU A 153 20.62 -9.64 13.37
N ARG A 154 19.29 -9.77 13.35
CA ARG A 154 18.64 -11.05 13.50
C ARG A 154 18.27 -11.63 12.16
N ASN A 155 18.50 -12.93 12.01
CA ASN A 155 18.32 -13.70 10.76
C ASN A 155 16.84 -13.89 10.36
N ASN A 156 15.89 -13.44 11.20
CA ASN A 156 14.47 -13.59 10.95
C ASN A 156 13.87 -12.26 10.45
N ILE A 157 13.21 -12.29 9.29
CA ILE A 157 12.51 -11.13 8.74
C ILE A 157 11.34 -10.69 9.63
N ASP A 158 10.76 -11.60 10.43
CA ASP A 158 9.70 -11.25 11.39
C ASP A 158 10.16 -10.21 12.43
N GLU A 159 11.47 -10.07 12.58
CA GLU A 159 12.10 -9.13 13.52
C GLU A 159 12.45 -7.79 12.85
N TRP A 160 12.05 -7.60 11.59
CA TRP A 160 12.15 -6.35 10.84
C TRP A 160 10.79 -5.64 10.84
N PRO A 161 10.45 -4.89 11.92
CA PRO A 161 9.10 -4.39 12.15
C PRO A 161 8.58 -3.48 11.03
N HIS A 162 9.47 -2.89 10.23
CA HIS A 162 9.12 -1.97 9.15
C HIS A 162 8.89 -2.63 7.79
N PHE A 163 9.18 -3.92 7.62
CA PHE A 163 9.00 -4.63 6.36
C PHE A 163 8.22 -5.93 6.52
N SER A 164 8.28 -6.59 7.68
CA SER A 164 7.60 -7.86 7.90
C SER A 164 6.09 -7.75 7.74
N ALA A 165 5.48 -6.70 8.31
CA ALA A 165 4.06 -6.43 8.19
C ALA A 165 3.66 -6.15 6.73
N ASP A 166 4.48 -5.39 6.00
CA ASP A 166 4.17 -5.00 4.61
C ASP A 166 4.34 -6.18 3.65
N LEU A 167 5.37 -7.00 3.83
CA LEU A 167 5.55 -8.22 3.06
C LEU A 167 4.47 -9.26 3.38
N ALA A 168 4.05 -9.38 4.64
CA ALA A 168 2.94 -10.26 5.01
C ALA A 168 1.64 -9.82 4.33
N LYS A 169 1.28 -8.53 4.42
CA LYS A 169 0.05 -8.02 3.81
C LYS A 169 0.09 -8.02 2.28
N LEU A 170 1.22 -7.76 1.65
CA LEU A 170 1.38 -7.95 0.20
C LEU A 170 1.32 -9.44 -0.18
N GLY A 171 1.85 -10.33 0.67
CA GLY A 171 1.80 -11.78 0.47
C GLY A 171 0.39 -12.36 0.45
N ASP A 172 -0.51 -11.83 1.29
CA ASP A 172 -1.92 -12.22 1.34
C ASP A 172 -2.69 -11.91 0.05
N LEU A 173 -2.24 -10.91 -0.71
CA LEU A 173 -2.87 -10.47 -1.95
C LEU A 173 -2.37 -11.25 -3.18
N SER A 174 -2.27 -12.57 -3.04
CA SER A 174 -1.75 -13.47 -4.08
C SER A 174 -2.51 -13.40 -5.41
N ASN A 175 -3.80 -13.00 -5.37
CA ASN A 175 -4.65 -12.82 -6.54
C ASN A 175 -4.51 -11.44 -7.22
N ALA A 176 -3.81 -10.48 -6.60
CA ALA A 176 -3.57 -9.18 -7.22
C ALA A 176 -2.63 -9.33 -8.43
N GLU A 177 -2.94 -8.63 -9.52
CA GLU A 177 -2.15 -8.64 -10.76
C GLU A 177 -0.70 -8.17 -10.51
N SER A 178 -0.51 -7.22 -9.60
CA SER A 178 0.83 -6.86 -9.15
C SER A 178 0.87 -6.36 -7.72
N ARG A 179 2.00 -6.59 -7.06
CA ARG A 179 2.29 -6.20 -5.68
C ARG A 179 3.64 -5.52 -5.67
N HIS A 180 3.71 -4.30 -5.17
CA HIS A 180 4.91 -3.46 -5.22
C HIS A 180 5.33 -3.06 -3.82
N LEU A 181 6.60 -3.27 -3.51
CA LEU A 181 7.28 -2.65 -2.39
C LEU A 181 8.28 -1.64 -2.95
N ILE A 182 8.02 -0.36 -2.70
CA ILE A 182 8.87 0.74 -3.16
C ILE A 182 9.68 1.23 -1.96
N VAL A 183 11.00 1.16 -2.05
CA VAL A 183 11.91 1.64 -1.01
C VAL A 183 12.58 2.90 -1.52
N VAL A 184 12.17 4.04 -0.99
CA VAL A 184 12.81 5.32 -1.23
C VAL A 184 13.83 5.55 -0.12
N SER A 185 15.06 5.84 -0.47
CA SER A 185 16.08 6.17 0.53
C SER A 185 16.67 7.54 0.25
N ASN A 186 17.01 8.26 1.32
CA ASN A 186 17.63 9.58 1.22
C ASN A 186 19.16 9.51 1.21
N LYS A 187 19.75 8.33 0.96
CA LYS A 187 21.21 8.18 0.99
C LYS A 187 21.84 9.13 -0.02
N ASN A 188 22.71 9.95 0.51
CA ASN A 188 22.98 11.29 0.05
C ASN A 188 24.19 11.30 -0.92
N PRO A 189 24.20 12.10 -2.01
CA PRO A 189 25.42 12.42 -2.79
C PRO A 189 26.60 12.94 -1.95
N PHE A 190 26.39 13.34 -0.69
CA PHE A 190 27.44 13.67 0.28
C PHE A 190 28.01 12.48 1.09
N GLN A 191 27.72 11.22 0.72
CA GLN A 191 28.49 10.05 1.17
C GLN A 191 29.76 9.80 0.33
N GLN A 192 30.18 10.75 -0.51
CA GLN A 192 31.58 10.80 -0.97
C GLN A 192 32.52 11.01 0.23
N GLY A 193 33.04 9.92 0.79
CA GLY A 193 34.13 9.96 1.77
C GLY A 193 34.03 9.02 2.99
N GLU A 194 33.07 8.11 3.06
CA GLU A 194 33.04 7.12 4.15
C GLU A 194 33.97 5.91 3.88
N ASP A 195 35.06 5.80 4.64
CA ASP A 195 35.87 4.59 4.80
C ASP A 195 35.19 3.61 5.79
N ASP A 196 33.98 3.13 5.49
CA ASP A 196 33.33 2.11 6.32
C ASP A 196 33.33 0.74 5.63
N SER A 197 34.37 -0.04 5.92
CA SER A 197 34.59 -1.38 5.37
C SER A 197 33.58 -2.44 5.83
N GLN A 198 32.70 -2.15 6.80
CA GLN A 198 31.74 -3.13 7.33
C GLN A 198 30.27 -2.75 7.18
N SER A 199 29.93 -1.46 7.09
CA SER A 199 28.53 -1.00 6.96
C SER A 199 27.91 -1.36 5.60
N THR A 200 28.67 -1.22 4.50
CA THR A 200 28.20 -1.51 3.14
C THR A 200 27.85 -2.98 2.93
N ALA A 201 28.73 -3.92 3.34
CA ALA A 201 28.48 -5.35 3.22
C ALA A 201 27.32 -5.84 4.10
N LYS A 202 27.01 -5.15 5.20
CA LYS A 202 25.82 -5.46 6.03
C LYS A 202 24.54 -4.89 5.42
N ALA A 203 24.59 -3.67 4.89
CA ALA A 203 23.46 -3.08 4.16
C ALA A 203 23.11 -3.90 2.91
N GLN A 204 24.13 -4.31 2.15
CA GLN A 204 23.97 -5.16 0.97
C GLN A 204 23.31 -6.50 1.29
N ARG A 205 23.78 -7.22 2.32
CA ARG A 205 23.15 -8.48 2.76
C ARG A 205 21.70 -8.32 3.19
N ARG A 206 21.34 -7.16 3.77
CA ARG A 206 19.95 -6.86 4.16
C ARG A 206 19.09 -6.59 2.93
N TYR A 207 19.64 -5.87 1.96
CA TYR A 207 18.97 -5.63 0.69
C TYR A 207 18.73 -6.95 -0.06
N GLU A 208 19.76 -7.79 -0.20
CA GLU A 208 19.65 -9.14 -0.79
C GLU A 208 18.61 -9.99 -0.06
N ARG A 209 18.50 -9.85 1.26
CA ARG A 209 17.45 -10.55 2.02
C ARG A 209 16.05 -10.01 1.73
N LEU A 210 15.89 -8.70 1.63
CA LEU A 210 14.61 -8.09 1.24
C LEU A 210 14.21 -8.55 -0.16
N GLU A 211 15.15 -8.55 -1.11
CA GLU A 211 14.98 -9.05 -2.47
C GLU A 211 14.52 -10.51 -2.47
N MET A 212 15.22 -11.41 -1.77
CA MET A 212 14.81 -12.81 -1.64
C MET A 212 13.41 -12.99 -1.05
N GLU A 213 13.02 -12.16 -0.08
CA GLU A 213 11.70 -12.28 0.57
C GLU A 213 10.57 -11.69 -0.28
N CYS A 214 10.87 -10.65 -1.08
CA CYS A 214 10.00 -10.16 -2.14
C CYS A 214 9.80 -11.22 -3.22
N GLU A 215 10.88 -11.84 -3.71
CA GLU A 215 10.83 -12.91 -4.72
C GLU A 215 9.96 -14.09 -4.27
N LYS A 216 10.17 -14.59 -3.04
CA LYS A 216 9.37 -15.68 -2.45
C LYS A 216 7.86 -15.40 -2.47
N ARG A 217 7.48 -14.13 -2.39
CA ARG A 217 6.08 -13.68 -2.34
C ARG A 217 5.58 -13.14 -3.67
N ALA A 218 6.40 -13.16 -4.73
CA ALA A 218 6.13 -12.52 -6.01
C ALA A 218 5.76 -11.02 -5.86
N VAL A 219 6.46 -10.33 -4.96
CA VAL A 219 6.39 -8.88 -4.76
C VAL A 219 7.50 -8.23 -5.58
N LYS A 220 7.15 -7.21 -6.36
CA LYS A 220 8.11 -6.39 -7.10
C LYS A 220 8.75 -5.38 -6.16
N LEU A 221 10.06 -5.52 -5.93
CA LEU A 221 10.86 -4.52 -5.22
C LEU A 221 11.31 -3.43 -6.20
N THR A 222 11.13 -2.16 -5.85
CA THR A 222 11.72 -1.02 -6.57
C THR A 222 12.45 -0.12 -5.59
N GLU A 223 13.71 0.19 -5.88
CA GLU A 223 14.47 1.17 -5.11
C GLU A 223 14.48 2.52 -5.80
N ILE A 224 14.39 3.58 -5.00
CA ILE A 224 14.55 4.97 -5.45
C ILE A 224 15.61 5.63 -4.58
N HIS A 225 16.66 6.13 -5.24
CA HIS A 225 17.77 6.85 -4.61
C HIS A 225 17.88 8.26 -5.19
N PRO A 226 18.50 9.21 -4.48
CA PRO A 226 18.91 10.48 -5.05
C PRO A 226 19.90 10.23 -6.18
N ARG A 227 20.00 11.15 -7.13
CA ARG A 227 20.97 11.05 -8.22
C ARG A 227 22.40 11.07 -7.66
N GLU A 228 23.25 10.18 -8.18
CA GLU A 228 24.71 10.17 -7.92
C GLU A 228 25.38 11.49 -8.30
#